data_AF-C7H5T7-F1
#
_entry.id   AF-C7H5T7-F1
#
_cell.length_a   1.000
_cell.length_b   1.000
_cell.length_c   1.000
_cell.angle_alpha   90.00
_cell.angle_beta   90.00
_cell.angle_gamma   90.00
#
_symmetry.space_group_name_H-M   'P 1'
#
loop_
_entity.id
_entity.type
_entity.pdbx_description
1 polymer ?
#
loop_
_entity_poly.entity_id
_entity_poly.type
_entity_poly.pdbx_seq_one_letter_code
_entity_poly.pdbx_strand_id
1 'polypeptide(L)'
;MAKYYCVLFDADNTLLDFDAAENKALADTLREYGIEPDAETVQTYRTINEELWRQLEKGQIRRDKLMGEAVHPLSEGSECRRQRCGDEQILSGSALYPP
;
A
#
# COMPACT_ATOMS: atom_id res chain seq x y z
N MET A 1 -27.16 -18.04 -31.52
CA MET A 1 -26.14 -18.09 -30.44
C MET A 1 -25.08 -17.05 -30.75
N ALA A 2 -24.86 -16.09 -29.86
CA ALA A 2 -23.85 -15.05 -30.10
C ALA A 2 -22.45 -15.66 -29.97
N LYS A 3 -21.58 -15.41 -30.95
CA LYS A 3 -20.15 -15.75 -30.89
C LYS A 3 -19.38 -14.48 -30.57
N TYR A 4 -18.62 -14.51 -29.48
CA TYR A 4 -17.69 -13.44 -29.13
C TYR A 4 -16.31 -13.80 -29.69
N TYR A 5 -15.68 -12.85 -30.40
CA TYR A 5 -14.33 -13.02 -30.97
C TYR A 5 -13.23 -12.51 -30.03
N CYS A 6 -13.60 -11.73 -29.02
CA CYS A 6 -12.70 -11.17 -28.02
C CYS A 6 -13.40 -11.18 -26.67
N VAL A 7 -12.67 -11.61 -25.64
CA VAL A 7 -13.09 -11.53 -24.24
C VAL A 7 -11.96 -10.83 -23.49
N LEU A 8 -12.30 -9.77 -22.79
CA LEU A 8 -11.38 -9.03 -21.94
C LEU A 8 -11.64 -9.45 -20.50
N PHE A 9 -10.61 -9.96 -19.85
CA PHE A 9 -10.64 -10.25 -18.42
C PHE A 9 -9.92 -9.14 -17.70
N ASP A 10 -10.51 -8.72 -16.58
CA ASP A 10 -9.76 -8.01 -15.57
C ASP A 10 -8.75 -8.96 -14.91
N ALA A 11 -7.68 -8.42 -14.33
CA ALA A 11 -6.66 -9.21 -13.67
C ALA A 11 -7.00 -9.40 -12.19
N ASP A 12 -7.20 -8.29 -11.49
CA ASP A 12 -7.36 -8.24 -10.04
C ASP A 12 -8.73 -8.80 -9.65
N ASN A 13 -8.73 -9.76 -8.72
CA ASN A 13 -9.94 -10.45 -8.23
C ASN A 13 -10.81 -11.15 -9.29
N THR A 14 -10.33 -11.21 -10.54
CA THR A 14 -10.96 -11.96 -11.64
C THR A 14 -10.10 -13.16 -12.06
N LEU A 15 -8.80 -12.94 -12.25
CA LEU A 15 -7.83 -14.01 -12.53
C LEU A 15 -6.89 -14.28 -11.34
N LEU A 16 -6.62 -13.25 -10.54
CA LEU A 16 -5.68 -13.29 -9.42
C LEU A 16 -6.38 -12.99 -8.09
N ASP A 17 -5.97 -13.65 -7.03
CA ASP A 17 -6.38 -13.32 -5.66
C ASP A 17 -5.49 -12.20 -5.12
N PHE A 18 -5.83 -10.96 -5.48
CA PHE A 18 -5.07 -9.78 -5.06
C PHE A 18 -5.23 -9.53 -3.56
N ASP A 19 -6.39 -9.81 -2.98
CA ASP A 19 -6.64 -9.68 -1.54
C ASP A 19 -5.66 -10.53 -0.72
N ALA A 20 -5.45 -11.79 -1.08
CA ALA A 20 -4.50 -12.65 -0.39
C ALA A 20 -3.05 -12.15 -0.55
N ALA A 21 -2.69 -11.67 -1.74
CA ALA A 21 -1.35 -11.15 -2.02
C ALA A 21 -1.08 -9.83 -1.26
N GLU A 22 -2.03 -8.90 -1.27
CA GLU A 22 -1.97 -7.62 -0.56
C GLU A 22 -1.81 -7.85 0.94
N ASN A 23 -2.66 -8.68 1.55
CA ASN A 23 -2.61 -8.93 2.98
C ASN A 23 -1.26 -9.52 3.40
N LYS A 24 -0.69 -10.42 2.59
CA LYS A 24 0.63 -10.99 2.85
C LYS A 24 1.73 -9.94 2.73
N ALA A 25 1.77 -9.21 1.62
CA ALA A 25 2.81 -8.20 1.38
C ALA A 25 2.77 -7.07 2.41
N LEU A 26 1.58 -6.60 2.77
CA LEU A 26 1.38 -5.59 3.81
C LEU A 26 1.84 -6.10 5.17
N ALA A 27 1.45 -7.32 5.55
CA ALA A 27 1.87 -7.90 6.82
C ALA A 27 3.38 -8.10 6.91
N ASP A 28 4.02 -8.54 5.83
CA ASP A 28 5.47 -8.72 5.76
C ASP A 28 6.19 -7.36 5.85
N THR A 29 5.69 -6.35 5.14
CA THR A 29 6.22 -4.97 5.20
C THR A 29 6.09 -4.40 6.62
N LEU A 30 4.91 -4.48 7.24
CA LEU A 30 4.69 -3.98 8.60
C LEU A 30 5.64 -4.64 9.61
N ARG A 31 5.84 -5.97 9.51
CA ARG A 31 6.79 -6.70 10.36
C ARG A 31 8.24 -6.23 10.16
N GLU A 32 8.64 -5.92 8.92
CA GLU A 32 9.98 -5.38 8.64
C GLU A 32 10.23 -4.04 9.35
N TYR A 33 9.19 -3.20 9.47
CA TYR A 33 9.23 -1.95 10.24
C TYR A 33 9.02 -2.13 11.75
N GLY A 34 8.84 -3.37 12.22
CA GLY A 34 8.59 -3.71 13.63
C GLY A 34 7.18 -3.37 14.11
N ILE A 35 6.22 -3.30 13.20
CA ILE A 35 4.80 -3.07 13.49
C ILE A 35 4.07 -4.40 13.40
N GLU A 36 3.38 -4.79 14.46
CA GLU A 36 2.53 -5.98 14.41
C GLU A 36 1.32 -5.71 13.50
N PRO A 37 1.10 -6.52 12.45
CA PRO A 37 -0.03 -6.33 11.56
C PRO A 37 -1.32 -6.73 12.30
N ASP A 38 -2.06 -5.73 12.77
CA ASP A 38 -3.40 -5.89 13.32
C ASP A 38 -4.48 -5.51 12.30
N ALA A 39 -5.71 -5.94 12.57
CA ALA A 39 -6.85 -5.69 11.68
C ALA A 39 -7.13 -4.19 11.49
N GLU A 40 -6.81 -3.36 12.48
CA GLU A 40 -7.01 -1.91 12.43
C GLU A 40 -6.01 -1.22 11.48
N THR A 41 -4.75 -1.64 11.51
CA THR A 41 -3.68 -1.13 10.65
C THR A 41 -3.93 -1.54 9.20
N VAL A 42 -4.35 -2.78 8.96
CA VAL A 42 -4.73 -3.25 7.63
C VAL A 42 -5.93 -2.48 7.09
N GLN A 43 -6.96 -2.25 7.92
CA GLN A 43 -8.12 -1.47 7.50
C GLN A 43 -7.78 0.00 7.21
N THR A 44 -6.86 0.57 8.00
CA THR A 44 -6.36 1.94 7.79
C THR A 44 -5.63 2.05 6.45
N TYR A 45 -4.72 1.11 6.16
CA TYR A 45 -4.05 1.04 4.87
C TYR A 45 -5.04 0.98 3.71
N ARG A 46 -6.01 0.06 3.77
CA ARG A 46 -7.03 -0.12 2.72
C ARG A 46 -7.81 1.16 2.46
N THR A 47 -8.24 1.84 3.53
CA THR A 47 -8.98 3.10 3.43
C THR A 47 -8.17 4.20 2.73
N ILE A 48 -6.88 4.30 3.06
CA ILE A 48 -5.97 5.27 2.44
C ILE A 48 -5.71 4.90 0.97
N ASN A 49 -5.42 3.63 0.70
CA ASN A 49 -5.13 3.13 -0.64
C ASN A 49 -6.33 3.34 -1.57
N GLU A 50 -7.55 3.03 -1.11
CA GLU A 50 -8.78 3.28 -1.87
C GLU A 50 -8.98 4.76 -2.20
N GLU A 51 -8.78 5.67 -1.25
CA GLU A 51 -8.93 7.11 -1.51
C GLU A 51 -7.88 7.63 -2.48
N LEU A 52 -6.64 7.12 -2.41
CA LEU A 52 -5.59 7.45 -3.37
C LEU A 52 -5.94 6.94 -4.78
N TRP A 53 -6.46 5.72 -4.92
CA TRP A 53 -6.96 5.21 -6.20
C TRP A 53 -8.09 6.09 -6.75
N ARG A 54 -9.03 6.50 -5.91
CA ARG A 54 -10.12 7.40 -6.31
C ARG A 54 -9.60 8.77 -6.77
N GLN A 55 -8.53 9.28 -6.16
CA GLN A 55 -7.87 10.51 -6.61
C GLN A 55 -7.15 10.32 -7.94
N LEU A 56 -6.54 9.16 -8.17
CA LEU A 56 -5.89 8.82 -9.44
C LEU A 56 -6.91 8.74 -10.58
N GLU A 57 -8.05 8.09 -10.36
CA GLU A 57 -9.15 7.99 -11.34
C GLU A 57 -9.70 9.36 -11.73
N LYS A 58 -9.72 10.31 -10.79
CA LYS A 58 -10.11 11.70 -11.02
C LYS A 58 -9.00 12.55 -11.65
N GLY A 59 -7.81 11.99 -11.87
CA GLY A 59 -6.65 12.70 -12.40
C GLY A 59 -6.04 13.73 -11.44
N GLN A 60 -6.34 13.64 -10.13
CA GLN A 60 -5.87 14.59 -9.11
C GLN A 60 -4.44 14.29 -8.65
N ILE A 61 -4.02 13.02 -8.73
CA ILE A 61 -2.66 12.58 -8.48
C ILE A 61 -2.12 11.82 -9.69
N ARG A 62 -0.79 11.70 -9.78
CA ARG A 62 -0.12 10.87 -10.79
C ARG A 62 0.21 9.50 -10.20
N ARG A 63 0.32 8.48 -11.06
CA ARG A 63 0.68 7.11 -10.66
C ARG A 63 1.96 7.04 -9.81
N ASP A 64 2.96 7.84 -10.16
CA ASP A 64 4.23 7.94 -9.43
C ASP A 64 4.04 8.34 -7.96
N LYS A 65 3.01 9.14 -7.71
CA LYS A 65 2.64 9.65 -6.39
C LYS A 65 1.83 8.62 -5.57
N LEU A 66 0.98 7.84 -6.24
CA LEU A 66 0.23 6.73 -5.63
C LEU A 66 1.17 5.73 -4.93
N MET A 67 2.23 5.30 -5.63
CA MET A 67 3.14 4.26 -5.14
C MET A 67 3.95 4.70 -3.91
N GLY A 68 4.26 6.00 -3.80
CA GLY A 68 4.99 6.55 -2.65
C GLY A 68 4.10 6.89 -1.46
N GLU A 69 2.90 7.43 -1.71
CA GLU A 69 2.01 7.93 -0.65
C GLU A 69 1.12 6.86 0.00
N ALA A 70 0.95 5.68 -0.61
CA ALA A 70 0.18 4.60 0.00
C ALA A 70 0.86 4.02 1.26
N VAL A 71 2.20 4.00 1.30
CA VAL A 71 2.99 3.36 2.37
C VAL A 71 3.46 4.38 3.44
N HIS A 72 3.65 5.64 3.05
CA HIS A 72 4.17 6.71 3.92
C HIS A 72 3.38 6.97 5.22
N PRO A 73 2.04 6.93 5.24
CA PRO A 73 1.27 7.23 6.45
C PRO A 73 1.43 6.17 7.54
N LEU A 74 1.73 4.92 7.15
CA LEU A 74 1.96 3.82 8.10
C LEU A 74 3.34 3.93 8.76
N SER A 75 4.36 4.45 8.07
CA SER A 75 5.67 4.68 8.66
C SER A 75 5.63 5.84 9.66
N GLU A 76 4.99 6.96 9.33
CA GLU A 76 4.96 8.15 10.20
C GLU A 76 4.14 7.92 11.50
N GLY A 77 3.06 7.14 11.43
CA GLY A 77 2.26 6.77 12.61
C GLY A 77 3.02 5.91 13.62
N SER A 78 4.01 5.13 13.15
CA SER A 78 4.88 4.30 13.98
C SER A 78 6.07 5.06 14.57
N GLU A 79 6.57 6.08 13.85
CA GLU A 79 7.61 6.99 14.34
C GLU A 79 7.10 7.83 15.53
N CYS A 80 5.87 8.34 15.47
CA CYS A 80 5.27 9.11 16.56
C CYS A 80 5.07 8.29 17.85
N ARG A 81 4.97 6.95 17.76
CA ARG A 81 4.91 6.05 18.93
C ARG A 81 6.29 5.77 19.54
N ARG A 82 7.37 5.85 18.76
CA ARG A 82 8.77 5.79 19.25
C ARG A 82 9.25 7.12 19.83
N GLN A 83 8.69 8.26 19.40
CA GLN A 83 9.15 9.61 19.76
C GLN A 83 8.96 10.03 21.24
N ARG A 84 8.54 9.11 22.12
CA ARG A 84 8.67 9.27 23.58
C ARG A 84 10.04 8.85 24.13
N CYS A 85 10.96 8.37 23.29
CA CYS A 85 12.33 8.05 23.66
C CYS A 85 13.31 8.84 22.78
N GLY A 86 13.99 9.77 23.44
CA GLY A 86 15.25 10.46 23.12
C GLY A 86 15.84 10.39 21.71
N ASP A 87 16.14 11.60 21.23
CA ASP A 87 17.34 12.01 20.49
C ASP A 87 17.69 11.31 19.16
N GLU A 88 17.61 12.16 18.13
CA GLU A 88 18.53 12.28 17.00
C GLU A 88 18.76 11.07 16.07
N GLN A 89 18.77 11.41 14.77
CA GLN A 89 19.50 10.72 13.70
C GLN A 89 18.79 9.48 13.06
N ILE A 90 18.33 9.63 11.81
CA ILE A 90 18.82 9.06 10.51
C ILE A 90 17.63 8.23 9.92
N LEU A 91 17.23 8.20 8.64
CA LEU A 91 17.91 7.98 7.35
C LEU A 91 17.02 8.38 6.18
N SER A 92 17.66 8.98 5.17
CA SER A 92 17.09 9.26 3.85
C SER A 92 16.55 7.98 3.19
N GLY A 93 15.26 7.97 2.88
CA GLY A 93 14.57 6.92 2.14
C GLY A 93 15.10 6.77 0.71
N SER A 94 16.08 5.87 0.52
CA SER A 94 16.67 5.55 -0.78
C SER A 94 16.74 4.04 -1.08
N ALA A 95 15.97 3.21 -0.37
CA ALA A 95 16.10 1.75 -0.47
C ALA A 95 14.78 1.00 -0.80
N LEU A 96 13.85 1.62 -1.53
CA LEU A 96 12.54 1.02 -1.82
C LEU A 96 12.34 0.55 -3.27
N TYR A 97 13.40 0.18 -4.00
CA TYR A 97 13.26 -0.59 -5.24
C TYR A 97 14.54 -1.41 -5.52
N PRO A 98 14.51 -2.75 -5.45
CA PRO A 98 15.45 -3.54 -6.22
C PRO A 98 15.02 -3.54 -7.70
N PRO A 99 15.97 -3.70 -8.65
CA PRO A 99 15.72 -3.64 -10.09
C PRO A 99 14.82 -4.76 -10.62
#